data_AF-A0A6G3WK26-F1
#
_entry.id   AF-A0A6G3WK26-F1
#
_cell.length_a   1.000
_cell.length_b   1.000
_cell.length_c   1.000
_cell.angle_alpha   90.00
_cell.angle_beta   90.00
_cell.angle_gamma   90.00
#
_symmetry.space_group_name_H-M   'P 1'
#
loop_
_entity.id
_entity.type
_entity.pdbx_description
1 polymer ?
#
loop_
_entity_poly.entity_id
_entity_poly.type
_entity_poly.pdbx_seq_one_letter_code
_entity_poly.pdbx_strand_id
1 'polypeptide(L)'
;MTADRWAQAVRHQLGIGRLLPLGDARDGAWIAERAAEAVLRSAASDVPGVRLDALRVAVADPAETAEPAVPAPPSALPPGPLRVTAEFAATASQ
;
A
#
# COMPACT_ATOMS: atom_id res chain seq x y z
N MET A 1 -6.86 24.91 6.57
CA MET A 1 -6.92 24.24 7.90
C MET A 1 -8.17 23.38 8.10
N THR A 2 -9.35 23.76 7.60
CA THR A 2 -10.61 22.98 7.74
C THR A 2 -10.69 21.77 6.79
N ALA A 3 -10.16 21.89 5.57
CA ALA A 3 -10.13 20.80 4.58
C ALA A 3 -9.28 19.60 5.04
N ASP A 4 -8.10 19.85 5.63
CA ASP A 4 -7.21 18.79 6.13
C ASP A 4 -7.83 17.96 7.25
N ARG A 5 -8.57 18.59 8.18
CA ARG A 5 -9.26 17.89 9.27
C ARG A 5 -10.43 17.04 8.77
N TRP A 6 -11.17 17.52 7.76
CA TRP A 6 -12.24 16.74 7.14
C TRP A 6 -11.67 15.52 6.43
N ALA A 7 -10.60 15.69 5.63
CA ALA A 7 -9.94 14.58 4.96
C ALA A 7 -9.38 13.55 5.97
N GLN A 8 -8.83 14.01 7.11
CA GLN A 8 -8.37 13.15 8.20
C GLN A 8 -9.51 12.33 8.85
N ALA A 9 -10.67 12.96 9.07
CA ALA A 9 -11.84 12.32 9.63
C ALA A 9 -12.42 11.26 8.67
N VAL A 10 -12.51 11.57 7.38
CA VAL A 10 -12.95 10.61 6.34
C VAL A 10 -12.01 9.39 6.26
N ARG A 11 -10.69 9.59 6.42
CA ARG A 11 -9.72 8.47 6.49
C ARG A 11 -9.93 7.58 7.71
N HIS A 12 -10.16 8.18 8.88
CA HIS A 12 -10.50 7.42 10.10
C HIS A 12 -11.82 6.65 9.93
N GLN A 13 -12.78 7.25 9.24
CA GLN A 13 -14.13 6.69 9.08
C GLN A 13 -14.22 5.63 7.95
N LEU A 14 -13.30 5.65 6.98
CA LEU A 14 -13.22 4.66 5.89
C LEU A 14 -12.12 3.60 6.10
N GLY A 15 -11.24 3.77 7.08
CA GLY A 15 -10.19 2.82 7.44
C GLY A 15 -9.17 2.54 6.33
N ILE A 16 -9.12 3.29 5.23
CA ILE A 16 -8.47 2.86 3.96
C ILE A 16 -6.94 2.73 4.00
N GLY A 17 -6.29 3.09 5.12
CA GLY A 17 -4.83 3.04 5.27
C GLY A 17 -4.14 4.21 4.57
N ARG A 18 -2.86 4.04 4.24
CA ARG A 18 -2.12 5.01 3.40
C ARG A 18 -2.51 4.86 1.93
N LEU A 19 -2.13 5.83 1.11
CA LEU A 19 -2.27 5.73 -0.35
C LEU A 19 -0.91 5.36 -0.96
N LEU A 20 -0.89 4.30 -1.77
CA LEU A 20 0.32 3.78 -2.41
C LEU A 20 0.36 4.26 -3.86
N PRO A 21 1.49 4.79 -4.35
CA PRO A 21 1.61 5.19 -5.75
C PRO A 21 1.43 3.98 -6.67
N LEU A 22 0.73 4.18 -7.78
CA LEU A 22 0.58 3.19 -8.84
C LEU A 22 1.23 3.71 -10.12
N GLY A 23 2.15 2.92 -10.68
CA GLY A 23 2.90 3.31 -11.87
C GLY A 23 4.03 4.28 -11.53
N ASP A 24 4.36 5.15 -12.48
CA ASP A 24 5.39 6.17 -12.36
C ASP A 24 4.83 7.45 -11.72
N ALA A 25 5.72 8.34 -11.25
CA ALA A 25 5.36 9.65 -10.75
C ALA A 25 4.50 10.49 -11.71
N ARG A 26 4.67 10.28 -13.02
CA ARG A 26 3.89 10.97 -14.06
C ARG A 26 2.44 10.49 -14.17
N ASP A 27 2.13 9.28 -13.71
CA ASP A 27 0.79 8.71 -13.83
C ASP A 27 -0.19 9.36 -12.86
N GLY A 28 0.31 9.94 -11.76
CA GLY A 28 -0.53 10.66 -10.80
C GLY A 28 -1.64 9.80 -10.21
N ALA A 29 -1.39 8.50 -10.05
CA ALA A 29 -2.36 7.51 -9.60
C ALA A 29 -1.96 6.90 -8.26
N TRP A 30 -2.96 6.61 -7.42
CA TRP A 30 -2.77 5.95 -6.13
C TRP A 30 -3.84 4.88 -5.89
N ILE A 31 -3.45 3.83 -5.18
CA ILE A 31 -4.34 2.81 -4.64
C ILE A 31 -4.36 2.89 -3.12
N ALA A 32 -5.51 2.59 -2.50
CA ALA A 32 -5.55 2.43 -1.07
C ALA A 32 -4.74 1.21 -0.63
N GLU A 33 -3.94 1.35 0.43
CA GLU A 33 -3.13 0.27 1.00
C GLU A 33 -3.99 -0.96 1.29
N ARG A 34 -5.19 -0.79 1.85
CA ARG A 34 -6.15 -1.88 2.07
C ARG A 34 -6.56 -2.63 0.79
N ALA A 35 -6.73 -1.91 -0.32
CA ALA A 35 -7.11 -2.53 -1.59
C ALA A 35 -5.94 -3.34 -2.17
N ALA A 36 -4.71 -2.82 -2.07
CA ALA A 36 -3.51 -3.56 -2.44
C ALA A 36 -3.32 -4.81 -1.55
N GLU A 37 -3.50 -4.68 -0.23
CA GLU A 37 -3.42 -5.82 0.69
C GLU A 37 -4.45 -6.91 0.37
N ALA A 38 -5.67 -6.55 -0.02
CA ALA A 38 -6.70 -7.51 -0.39
C ALA A 38 -6.26 -8.38 -1.60
N VAL A 39 -5.67 -7.76 -2.63
CA VAL A 39 -5.15 -8.47 -3.79
C VAL A 39 -3.97 -9.37 -3.41
N LEU A 40 -3.02 -8.86 -2.63
CA LEU A 40 -1.83 -9.63 -2.19
C LEU A 40 -2.20 -10.81 -1.29
N ARG A 41 -3.17 -10.63 -0.39
CA ARG A 41 -3.69 -11.71 0.48
C ARG A 41 -4.46 -12.76 -0.32
N SER A 42 -5.24 -12.35 -1.32
CA SER A 42 -5.90 -13.28 -2.23
C SER A 42 -4.86 -14.15 -2.95
N ALA A 43 -3.84 -13.53 -3.55
CA ALA A 43 -2.78 -14.27 -4.25
C ALA A 43 -2.02 -15.23 -3.33
N ALA A 44 -1.77 -14.85 -2.07
CA ALA A 44 -1.15 -15.73 -1.09
C ALA A 44 -2.05 -16.93 -0.71
N SER A 45 -3.37 -16.73 -0.69
CA SER A 45 -4.35 -17.78 -0.35
C SER A 45 -4.47 -18.85 -1.44
N ASP A 46 -4.07 -18.52 -2.67
CA ASP A 46 -4.04 -19.46 -3.79
C ASP A 46 -2.86 -20.45 -3.72
N VAL A 47 -1.94 -20.27 -2.76
CA VAL A 47 -0.79 -21.15 -2.54
C VAL A 47 -1.13 -22.20 -1.46
N PRO A 48 -1.27 -23.50 -1.81
CA PRO A 48 -1.62 -24.53 -0.84
C PRO A 48 -0.58 -24.69 0.27
N GLY A 49 -1.06 -24.89 1.50
CA GLY A 49 -0.19 -25.10 2.66
C GLY A 49 0.55 -23.86 3.15
N VAL A 50 0.29 -22.69 2.57
CA VAL A 50 0.88 -21.41 2.95
C VAL A 50 -0.19 -20.51 3.58
N ARG A 51 0.16 -19.85 4.69
CA ARG A 51 -0.65 -18.83 5.36
C ARG A 51 0.15 -17.54 5.44
N LEU A 52 -0.48 -16.43 5.08
CA LEU A 52 0.08 -15.09 5.22
C LEU A 52 -0.32 -14.48 6.57
N ASP A 53 0.66 -14.19 7.41
CA ASP A 53 0.46 -13.76 8.79
C ASP A 53 0.50 -12.24 8.91
N ALA A 54 1.58 -11.64 8.42
CA ALA A 54 1.78 -10.21 8.39
C ALA A 54 2.10 -9.75 6.97
N LEU A 55 1.61 -8.57 6.61
CA LEU A 55 1.86 -7.92 5.33
C LEU A 55 2.12 -6.44 5.59
N ARG A 56 3.18 -5.89 4.99
CA ARG A 56 3.53 -4.48 5.08
C ARG A 56 3.96 -3.97 3.71
N VAL A 57 3.53 -2.75 3.38
CA VAL A 57 4.01 -2.03 2.20
C VAL A 57 4.68 -0.73 2.65
N ALA A 58 5.85 -0.45 2.09
CA ALA A 58 6.64 0.75 2.39
C ALA A 58 7.38 1.23 1.13
N VAL A 59 7.91 2.44 1.17
CA VAL A 59 8.90 2.90 0.19
C VAL A 59 10.13 1.99 0.29
N ALA A 60 10.62 1.49 -0.84
CA ALA A 60 11.76 0.57 -0.86
C ALA A 60 13.08 1.29 -0.57
N ASP A 61 13.26 2.47 -1.16
CA ASP A 61 14.38 3.38 -0.92
C ASP A 61 13.88 4.83 -0.99
N PRO A 62 13.96 5.61 0.10
CA PRO A 62 13.61 7.04 0.09
C PRO A 62 14.39 7.87 -0.93
N ALA A 63 15.62 7.48 -1.28
CA ALA A 63 16.46 8.20 -2.24
C ALA A 63 15.98 8.05 -3.69
N GLU A 64 15.19 7.01 -3.98
CA GLU A 64 14.64 6.73 -5.32
C GLU A 64 13.20 7.23 -5.48
N THR A 65 12.75 8.11 -4.58
CA THR A 65 11.42 8.72 -4.67
C THR A 65 11.41 9.91 -5.61
N ALA A 66 10.25 10.18 -6.22
CA ALA A 66 10.05 11.25 -7.18
C ALA A 66 8.84 12.13 -6.84
N GLU A 67 8.87 13.38 -7.27
CA GLU A 67 7.73 14.30 -7.12
C GLU A 67 6.61 13.90 -8.10
N PRO A 68 5.36 13.71 -7.64
CA PRO A 68 4.25 13.36 -8.51
C PRO A 68 3.88 14.51 -9.46
N ALA A 69 3.40 14.16 -10.65
CA ALA A 69 2.95 15.15 -11.64
C ALA A 69 1.67 15.90 -11.24
N VAL A 70 0.93 15.39 -10.26
CA VAL A 70 -0.25 16.02 -9.68
C VAL A 70 -0.09 16.12 -8.15
N PRO A 71 -0.75 17.08 -7.49
CA PRO A 71 -0.66 17.21 -6.04
C PRO A 71 -1.00 15.90 -5.34
N ALA A 72 -0.06 15.41 -4.52
CA ALA A 72 -0.25 14.17 -3.78
C ALA A 72 -1.48 14.28 -2.86
N PRO A 73 -2.39 13.30 -2.87
CA PRO A 73 -3.45 13.28 -1.89
C PRO A 73 -2.87 13.14 -0.48
N PRO A 74 -3.55 13.64 0.56
CA PRO A 74 -3.07 13.51 1.92
C PRO A 74 -2.77 12.04 2.27
N SER A 75 -1.67 11.78 2.97
CA SER A 75 -1.18 10.44 3.38
C SER A 75 -0.71 9.51 2.24
N ALA A 76 -0.56 10.02 1.03
CA ALA A 76 0.16 9.32 -0.02
C ALA A 76 1.63 9.12 0.33
N LEU A 77 2.13 7.92 0.05
CA LEU A 77 3.57 7.72 -0.09
C LEU A 77 4.05 8.41 -1.38
N PRO A 78 5.28 8.92 -1.40
CA PRO A 78 5.84 9.49 -2.61
C PRO A 78 5.99 8.40 -3.69
N PRO A 79 5.78 8.73 -4.98
CA PRO A 79 6.11 7.85 -6.09
C PRO A 79 7.53 7.31 -6.02
N GLY A 80 7.70 6.04 -6.35
CA GLY A 80 8.98 5.35 -6.31
C GLY A 80 8.79 3.86 -6.03
N PRO A 81 9.87 3.07 -6.08
CA PRO A 81 9.79 1.63 -5.83
C PRO A 81 9.21 1.33 -4.45
N LEU A 82 8.26 0.39 -4.39
CA LEU A 82 7.65 -0.08 -3.16
C LEU A 82 8.23 -1.43 -2.74
N ARG A 83 8.42 -1.60 -1.44
CA ARG A 83 8.79 -2.86 -0.81
C ARG A 83 7.56 -3.47 -0.16
N VAL A 84 7.23 -4.67 -0.61
CA VAL A 84 6.26 -5.54 0.06
C VAL A 84 7.04 -6.51 0.95
N THR A 85 6.72 -6.53 2.23
CA THR A 85 7.27 -7.48 3.20
C THR A 85 6.14 -8.31 3.76
N ALA A 86 6.31 -9.62 3.73
CA ALA A 86 5.30 -10.58 4.14
C ALA A 86 5.93 -11.66 5.02
N GLU A 87 5.22 -12.03 6.08
CA GLU A 87 5.55 -13.15 6.94
C GLU A 87 4.61 -14.30 6.61
N PHE A 88 5.18 -15.45 6.26
CA PHE A 88 4.42 -16.64 5.89
C PHE A 88 4.71 -17.77 6.86
N ALA A 89 3.65 -18.49 7.23
CA ALA A 89 3.75 -19.83 7.78
C ALA A 89 3.50 -20.85 6.67
N ALA A 90 4.30 -21.90 6.61
CA ALA A 90 4.14 -22.99 5.64
C ALA A 90 4.21 -24.34 6.36
N THR A 91 3.33 -25.26 5.98
CA THR A 91 3.41 -26.65 6.40
C THR A 91 4.19 -27.44 5.36
N ALA A 92 5.20 -28.21 5.78
CA ALA A 92 5.86 -29.15 4.87
C ALA A 92 4.87 -30.21 4.40
N SER A 93 4.72 -30.36 3.08
CA SER A 93 4.00 -31.50 2.51
C SER A 93 4.69 -32.79 2.93
N GLN A 94 3.93 -33.77 3.41
CA GLN A 94 4.44 -35.14 3.59
C GLN A 94 4.68 -35.81 2.24
#